data_AF-A0A2U1N306-F1
#
_entry.id   AF-A0A2U1N306-F1
#
_cell.length_a   1.000
_cell.length_b   1.000
_cell.length_c   1.000
_cell.angle_alpha   90.00
_cell.angle_beta   90.00
_cell.angle_gamma   90.00
#
_symmetry.space_group_name_H-M   'P 1'
#
loop_
_entity.id
_entity.type
_entity.pdbx_description
1 polymer ?
#
loop_
_entity_poly.entity_id
_entity_poly.type
_entity_poly.pdbx_seq_one_letter_code
_entity_poly.pdbx_strand_id
1 'polypeptide(L)'
;MTMPMSSVTCLSGIIEPQQPQTGSTKTCQFEGCEKGARGASGLCIVHGGGWRCQKHGCHKGAEGCTVYCKAHGGGRRCEFFGCTKSSEGRTDYCSEHVEDEDAVTRIVHEN
;
A
#
# COMPACT_ATOMS: atom_id res chain seq x y z
N MET A 1 62.84 7.03 1.90
CA MET A 1 62.56 6.43 0.59
C MET A 1 61.15 6.84 0.20
N THR A 2 61.09 7.67 -0.84
CA THR A 2 59.88 8.19 -1.46
C THR A 2 59.13 7.06 -2.14
N MET A 3 57.81 6.99 -1.97
CA MET A 3 56.93 6.26 -2.88
C MET A 3 55.93 7.27 -3.46
N PRO A 4 55.87 7.42 -4.79
CA PRO A 4 54.87 8.23 -5.49
C PRO A 4 53.68 7.38 -5.94
N MET A 5 52.65 8.05 -6.49
CA MET A 5 51.66 7.65 -7.52
C MET A 5 50.24 8.08 -7.09
N SER A 6 49.75 9.23 -7.57
CA SER A 6 48.93 9.38 -8.81
C SER A 6 47.46 9.03 -8.55
N SER A 7 46.57 10.03 -8.45
CA SER A 7 45.84 10.61 -9.59
C SER A 7 45.26 9.51 -10.49
N VAL A 8 43.95 9.27 -10.46
CA VAL A 8 42.99 9.80 -11.44
C VAL A 8 41.60 9.14 -11.33
N THR A 9 40.60 9.95 -11.70
CA THR A 9 39.31 9.60 -12.32
C THR A 9 38.26 8.86 -11.49
N CYS A 10 37.26 9.65 -11.08
CA CYS A 10 35.91 9.22 -10.76
C CYS A 10 35.37 8.39 -11.94
N LEU A 11 35.50 7.07 -11.89
CA LEU A 11 34.94 6.20 -12.90
C LEU A 11 33.42 6.31 -12.80
N SER A 12 32.86 6.92 -13.82
CA SER A 12 31.45 7.03 -14.10
C SER A 12 30.88 5.63 -14.33
N GLY A 13 30.51 4.96 -13.23
CA GLY A 13 29.50 3.92 -13.27
C GLY A 13 28.15 4.61 -13.24
N ILE A 14 27.61 4.88 -14.41
CA ILE A 14 26.20 5.18 -14.66
C ILE A 14 25.33 4.06 -14.08
N ILE A 15 25.16 4.04 -12.75
CA ILE A 15 23.91 3.56 -12.18
C ILE A 15 22.91 4.61 -12.61
N GLU A 16 22.23 4.32 -13.72
CA GLU A 16 21.00 4.99 -14.09
C GLU A 16 20.23 5.22 -12.80
N PRO A 17 19.95 6.48 -12.41
CA PRO A 17 18.97 6.70 -11.37
C PRO A 17 17.68 6.20 -12.00
N GLN A 18 17.39 4.91 -11.83
CA GLN A 18 16.03 4.43 -11.95
C GLN A 18 15.30 5.26 -10.93
N GLN A 19 14.65 6.30 -11.44
CA GLN A 19 13.85 7.25 -10.70
C GLN A 19 13.20 6.46 -9.57
N PRO A 20 13.38 6.86 -8.30
CA PRO A 20 12.30 6.66 -7.36
C PRO A 20 11.10 7.24 -8.11
N GLN A 21 10.20 6.39 -8.60
CA GLN A 21 9.08 6.85 -9.41
C GLN A 21 8.19 7.63 -8.46
N THR A 22 8.56 8.89 -8.32
CA THR A 22 7.81 9.97 -7.70
C THR A 22 6.41 9.85 -8.28
N GLY A 23 5.43 9.70 -7.40
CA GLY A 23 4.06 9.39 -7.77
C GLY A 23 3.48 10.46 -8.67
N SER A 24 3.67 10.31 -9.98
CA SER A 24 2.86 10.98 -10.98
C SER A 24 1.48 10.38 -10.83
N THR A 25 0.49 11.22 -10.56
CA THR A 25 -0.91 10.82 -10.61
C THR A 25 -1.21 10.38 -12.04
N LYS A 26 -1.00 9.07 -12.31
CA LYS A 26 -1.24 8.47 -13.62
C LYS A 26 -2.69 8.74 -13.97
N THR A 27 -2.95 9.29 -15.15
CA THR A 27 -4.31 9.49 -15.66
C THR A 27 -4.85 8.18 -16.21
N CYS A 28 -6.17 8.10 -16.31
CA CYS A 28 -6.86 6.98 -16.92
C CYS A 28 -6.44 6.84 -18.37
N GLN A 29 -5.99 5.66 -18.78
CA GLN A 29 -5.59 5.33 -20.16
C GLN A 29 -6.78 5.16 -21.12
N PHE A 30 -8.01 5.38 -20.64
CA PHE A 30 -9.19 5.28 -21.48
C PHE A 30 -9.30 6.56 -22.32
N GLU A 31 -9.56 6.40 -23.62
CA GLU A 31 -9.59 7.53 -24.56
C GLU A 31 -10.59 8.61 -24.11
N GLY A 32 -10.12 9.87 -24.06
CA GLY A 32 -10.93 11.01 -23.61
C GLY A 32 -11.25 11.03 -22.11
N CYS A 33 -10.61 10.19 -21.28
CA CYS A 33 -10.83 10.20 -19.84
C CYS A 33 -9.77 10.99 -19.07
N GLU A 34 -10.18 12.10 -18.45
CA GLU A 34 -9.30 12.95 -17.65
C GLU A 34 -9.22 12.52 -16.17
N LYS A 35 -9.89 11.43 -15.80
CA LYS A 35 -9.92 10.94 -14.41
C LYS A 35 -8.57 10.32 -14.04
N GLY A 36 -8.18 10.39 -12.78
CA GLY A 36 -7.01 9.68 -12.26
C GLY A 36 -7.16 8.16 -12.32
N ALA A 37 -6.10 7.47 -12.72
CA ALA A 37 -5.99 6.02 -12.64
C ALA A 37 -5.84 5.56 -11.19
N ARG A 38 -6.33 4.34 -10.91
CA ARG A 38 -6.24 3.70 -9.60
C ARG A 38 -5.49 2.37 -9.70
N GLY A 39 -4.45 2.22 -8.88
CA GLY A 39 -3.59 1.06 -8.86
C GLY A 39 -2.76 0.91 -10.14
N ALA A 40 -2.27 -0.32 -10.38
CA ALA A 40 -1.37 -0.60 -11.50
C ALA A 40 -2.08 -0.67 -12.87
N SER A 41 -3.41 -0.76 -12.90
CA SER A 41 -4.19 -0.94 -14.14
C SER A 41 -4.13 0.21 -15.13
N GLY A 42 -3.70 1.40 -14.71
CA GLY A 42 -3.74 2.60 -15.55
C GLY A 42 -5.15 3.11 -15.84
N LEU A 43 -6.20 2.56 -15.20
CA LEU A 43 -7.59 2.92 -15.45
C LEU A 43 -8.21 3.61 -14.23
N CYS A 44 -9.22 4.46 -14.43
CA CYS A 44 -10.01 5.05 -13.35
C CYS A 44 -11.08 4.07 -12.85
N ILE A 45 -11.70 4.33 -11.70
CA ILE A 45 -12.71 3.43 -11.10
C ILE A 45 -13.85 3.05 -12.06
N VAL A 46 -14.31 4.00 -12.89
CA VAL A 46 -15.40 3.76 -13.84
C VAL A 46 -14.94 2.85 -14.99
N HIS A 47 -13.69 2.98 -15.41
CA HIS A 47 -13.11 2.21 -16.52
C HIS A 47 -12.36 0.95 -16.06
N GLY A 48 -12.62 0.46 -14.84
CA GLY A 48 -12.02 -0.80 -14.35
C GLY A 48 -10.78 -0.64 -13.46
N GLY A 49 -10.46 0.60 -13.07
CA GLY A 49 -9.40 0.91 -12.12
C GLY A 49 -9.65 0.39 -10.71
N GLY A 50 -8.57 0.01 -10.03
CA GLY A 50 -8.59 -0.57 -8.69
C GLY A 50 -9.07 -2.02 -8.64
N TRP A 51 -8.82 -2.70 -7.53
CA TRP A 51 -9.14 -4.12 -7.37
C TRP A 51 -10.65 -4.31 -7.16
N ARG A 52 -11.19 -5.41 -7.69
CA ARG A 52 -12.59 -5.82 -7.52
C ARG A 52 -12.66 -7.02 -6.61
N CYS A 53 -13.77 -7.14 -5.91
CA CYS A 53 -14.02 -8.30 -5.08
C CYS A 53 -14.03 -9.57 -5.92
N GLN A 54 -13.19 -10.54 -5.56
CA GLN A 54 -13.06 -11.81 -6.26
C GLN A 54 -14.23 -12.79 -5.98
N LYS A 55 -15.12 -12.45 -5.03
CA LYS A 55 -16.31 -13.26 -4.75
C LYS A 55 -17.20 -13.31 -6.01
N HIS A 56 -17.58 -14.51 -6.41
CA HIS A 56 -18.44 -14.73 -7.57
C HIS A 56 -19.73 -13.88 -7.49
N GLY A 57 -20.04 -13.16 -8.58
CA GLY A 57 -21.19 -12.26 -8.67
C GLY A 57 -21.05 -10.93 -7.90
N CYS A 58 -19.89 -10.62 -7.31
CA CYS A 58 -19.67 -9.36 -6.60
C CYS A 58 -18.95 -8.34 -7.47
N HIS A 59 -19.60 -7.19 -7.72
CA HIS A 59 -19.00 -6.08 -8.47
C HIS A 59 -18.46 -4.95 -7.58
N LYS A 60 -18.46 -5.15 -6.25
CA LYS A 60 -17.95 -4.16 -5.28
C LYS A 60 -16.42 -4.06 -5.38
N GLY A 61 -15.88 -2.88 -5.08
CA GLY A 61 -14.44 -2.67 -4.97
C GLY A 61 -13.84 -3.49 -3.84
N ALA A 62 -12.64 -4.02 -4.05
CA ALA A 62 -11.86 -4.61 -2.97
C ALA A 62 -11.29 -3.51 -2.07
N GLU A 63 -11.05 -3.85 -0.80
CA GLU A 63 -10.62 -2.89 0.19
C GLU A 63 -9.12 -3.01 0.48
N GLY A 64 -8.40 -1.89 0.37
CA GLY A 64 -6.94 -1.85 0.53
C GLY A 64 -6.21 -2.75 -0.48
N CYS A 65 -5.26 -3.53 0.02
CA CYS A 65 -4.48 -4.50 -0.76
C CYS A 65 -5.14 -5.90 -0.82
N THR A 66 -6.39 -6.04 -0.36
CA THR A 66 -7.08 -7.33 -0.37
C THR A 66 -7.78 -7.58 -1.70
N VAL A 67 -8.15 -8.84 -1.98
CA VAL A 67 -8.97 -9.23 -3.15
C VAL A 67 -10.47 -9.21 -2.87
N TYR A 68 -10.89 -8.86 -1.66
CA TYR A 68 -12.29 -8.90 -1.24
C TYR A 68 -12.80 -7.51 -0.87
N CYS A 69 -14.11 -7.28 -1.01
CA CYS A 69 -14.75 -6.08 -0.48
C CYS A 69 -15.03 -6.23 1.02
N LYS A 70 -15.34 -5.13 1.72
CA LYS A 70 -15.66 -5.12 3.16
C LYS A 70 -16.58 -6.26 3.61
N ALA A 71 -17.68 -6.48 2.86
CA ALA A 71 -18.68 -7.50 3.18
C ALA A 71 -18.22 -8.95 2.94
N HIS A 72 -17.19 -9.15 2.13
CA HIS A 72 -16.71 -10.48 1.73
C HIS A 72 -15.32 -10.81 2.28
N GLY A 73 -14.85 -10.08 3.30
CA GLY A 73 -13.55 -10.37 3.88
C GLY A 73 -12.47 -9.34 3.56
N GLY A 74 -12.77 -8.25 2.87
CA GLY A 74 -11.85 -7.15 2.60
C GLY A 74 -11.56 -6.26 3.80
N GLY A 75 -10.44 -5.52 3.70
CA GLY A 75 -10.00 -4.56 4.71
C GLY A 75 -9.24 -5.22 5.86
N ARG A 76 -8.73 -4.39 6.78
CA ARG A 76 -8.10 -4.86 8.01
C ARG A 76 -9.15 -5.40 8.98
N ARG A 77 -8.78 -6.44 9.74
CA ARG A 77 -9.62 -7.08 10.75
C ARG A 77 -9.15 -6.68 12.12
N CYS A 78 -10.07 -6.66 13.07
CA CYS A 78 -9.73 -6.55 14.47
C CYS A 78 -8.84 -7.73 14.87
N GLU A 79 -7.69 -7.45 15.47
CA GLU A 79 -6.76 -8.46 15.97
C GLU A 79 -7.18 -9.05 17.33
N PHE A 80 -8.21 -8.48 17.97
CA PHE A 80 -8.74 -9.03 19.21
C PHE A 80 -9.23 -10.47 19.00
N PHE A 81 -8.88 -11.34 19.96
CA PHE A 81 -9.14 -12.77 19.87
C PHE A 81 -10.63 -13.08 19.67
N GLY A 82 -10.94 -13.79 18.58
CA GLY A 82 -12.31 -14.17 18.23
C GLY A 82 -13.17 -13.02 17.65
N CYS A 83 -12.60 -11.83 17.43
CA CYS A 83 -13.33 -10.75 16.80
C CYS A 83 -13.27 -10.84 15.27
N THR A 84 -14.43 -10.79 14.61
CA THR A 84 -14.53 -10.78 13.14
C THR A 84 -14.82 -9.40 12.57
N LYS A 85 -14.83 -8.36 13.41
CA LYS A 85 -15.16 -6.98 13.02
C LYS A 85 -13.99 -6.35 12.25
N SER A 86 -14.29 -5.38 11.39
CA SER A 86 -13.26 -4.59 10.71
C SER A 86 -12.52 -3.70 11.70
N SER A 87 -11.21 -3.53 11.50
CA SER A 87 -10.47 -2.53 12.27
C SER A 87 -10.83 -1.10 11.82
N GLU A 88 -10.66 -0.14 12.70
CA GLU A 88 -11.05 1.25 12.46
C GLU A 88 -9.83 2.16 12.21
N GLY A 89 -9.85 2.88 11.09
CA GLY A 89 -8.86 3.90 10.80
C GLY A 89 -7.43 3.36 10.74
N ARG A 90 -6.56 3.87 11.63
CA ARG A 90 -5.14 3.50 11.70
C ARG A 90 -4.85 2.36 12.67
N THR A 91 -5.82 1.93 13.48
CA THR A 91 -5.63 0.85 14.46
C THR A 91 -5.90 -0.51 13.82
N ASP A 92 -5.43 -1.55 14.50
CA ASP A 92 -5.71 -2.95 14.17
C ASP A 92 -6.87 -3.51 15.00
N TYR A 93 -7.66 -2.62 15.63
CA TYR A 93 -8.81 -2.97 16.47
C TYR A 93 -10.11 -2.32 15.96
N CYS A 94 -11.26 -2.95 16.21
CA CYS A 94 -12.57 -2.38 15.87
C CYS A 94 -12.99 -1.34 16.91
N SER A 95 -13.98 -0.50 16.61
CA SER A 95 -14.49 0.56 17.50
C SER A 95 -14.81 0.11 18.95
N GLU A 96 -15.11 -1.17 19.17
CA GLU A 96 -15.35 -1.73 20.51
C GLU A 96 -14.09 -2.22 21.23
N HIS A 97 -12.97 -2.42 20.53
CA HIS A 97 -11.69 -2.89 21.07
C HIS A 97 -10.56 -1.86 20.91
N VAL A 98 -10.86 -0.63 20.45
CA VAL A 98 -9.88 0.47 20.34
C VAL A 98 -9.47 1.01 21.72
N GLU A 99 -10.32 0.85 22.73
CA GLU A 99 -10.16 1.42 24.07
C GLU A 99 -9.54 0.43 25.09
N ASP A 100 -9.09 -0.76 24.66
CA ASP A 100 -8.34 -1.69 25.53
C ASP A 100 -6.87 -1.22 25.53
N GLU A 101 -6.65 -0.14 26.28
CA GLU A 101 -5.40 0.61 26.50
C GLU A 101 -4.16 -0.33 26.56
N ASP A 102 -3.14 -0.13 25.69
CA ASP A 102 -1.80 -0.78 25.68
C ASP A 102 -1.49 -1.93 24.68
N ALA A 103 -2.15 -2.03 23.52
CA ALA A 103 -1.64 -2.94 22.46
C ALA A 103 -0.22 -2.59 21.92
N VAL A 104 0.26 -1.35 22.16
CA VAL A 104 1.62 -0.91 21.76
C VAL A 104 2.64 -1.07 22.90
N THR A 105 2.21 -1.01 24.16
CA THR A 105 3.11 -0.82 25.31
C THR A 105 3.60 -2.14 25.91
N ARG A 106 3.06 -3.29 25.47
CA ARG A 106 3.59 -4.63 25.79
C ARG A 106 4.75 -5.10 24.89
N ILE A 107 5.09 -4.36 23.83
CA ILE A 107 6.27 -4.66 23.01
C ILE A 107 7.53 -3.94 23.55
N VAL A 108 7.36 -2.88 24.35
CA VAL A 108 8.47 -2.06 24.88
C VAL A 108 8.72 -2.19 26.40
N HIS A 109 8.02 -3.08 27.11
CA HIS A 109 8.25 -3.32 28.55
C HIS A 109 8.93 -4.64 28.90
N GLU A 110 9.50 -5.36 27.92
CA GLU A 110 10.36 -6.49 28.21
C GLU A 110 11.76 -6.23 27.64
N ASN A 111 12.57 -5.48 28.40
CA ASN A 111 14.03 -5.57 28.56
C ASN A 111 14.46 -4.73 29.77
#